data_AF-A0AA39QCQ3-F1
#
_entry.id   AF-A0AA39QCQ3-F1
#
_cell.length_a   1.000
_cell.length_b   1.000
_cell.length_c   1.000
_cell.angle_alpha   90.00
_cell.angle_beta   90.00
_cell.angle_gamma   90.00
#
_symmetry.space_group_name_H-M   'P 1'
#
loop_
_entity.id
_entity.type
_entity.pdbx_description
1 polymer ?
#
loop_
_entity_poly.entity_id
_entity_poly.type
_entity_poly.pdbx_seq_one_letter_code
_entity_poly.pdbx_strand_id
1 'polypeptide(L)'
;MSSKAAALMPIRSQSIDSPLETSRPALLLLLQPDDPTRTDIIDGDTGHLYYSVDTIKGRKHQLTLVRRAASAFDGPSTVGEETTVASFEWHRYRSDMVSFGDNMPISVKGWLKRSMNPFNTTVSFKDQTWKAYQWKGNSAGLSLALYSGNNVSPVAKFHRQCLPSNSQPQGSAASLMIYDRDIGSSTRLDHLVASFLYLEKVRREKEEGGQHHDVQPQDNEDSVALNLLGRASAQYE
;
A
#
# COMPACT_ATOMS: atom_id res chain seq x y z
N MET A 1 -51.60 -46.89 38.67
CA MET A 1 -51.84 -45.99 37.53
C MET A 1 -50.68 -45.01 37.47
N SER A 2 -49.68 -45.29 36.63
CA SER A 2 -48.43 -44.52 36.53
C SER A 2 -48.47 -43.66 35.27
N SER A 3 -48.54 -42.34 35.45
CA SER A 3 -48.56 -41.38 34.35
C SER A 3 -47.12 -40.92 34.07
N LYS A 4 -46.62 -41.25 32.88
CA LYS A 4 -45.25 -40.95 32.43
C LYS A 4 -45.33 -39.69 31.56
N ALA A 5 -44.92 -38.55 32.12
CA ALA A 5 -44.86 -37.28 31.40
C ALA A 5 -43.68 -37.29 30.41
N ALA A 6 -43.98 -37.14 29.11
CA ALA A 6 -43.01 -37.00 28.05
C ALA A 6 -42.49 -35.55 28.00
N ALA A 7 -41.19 -35.36 28.17
CA ALA A 7 -40.53 -34.07 28.03
C ALA A 7 -40.34 -33.74 26.54
N LEU A 8 -41.03 -32.68 26.08
CA LEU A 8 -40.80 -32.05 24.78
C LEU A 8 -39.49 -31.26 24.83
N MET A 9 -38.51 -31.66 24.02
CA MET A 9 -37.30 -30.88 23.80
C MET A 9 -37.56 -29.73 22.80
N PRO A 10 -37.06 -28.51 23.06
CA PRO A 10 -37.15 -27.42 22.10
C PRO A 10 -36.18 -27.65 20.95
N ILE A 11 -36.72 -27.64 19.73
CA ILE A 11 -35.96 -27.63 18.48
C ILE A 11 -35.18 -26.31 18.44
N ARG A 12 -33.86 -26.40 18.62
CA ARG A 12 -32.92 -25.28 18.49
C ARG A 12 -32.82 -24.94 17.00
N SER A 13 -33.58 -23.94 16.57
CA SER A 13 -33.43 -23.32 15.25
C SER A 13 -31.98 -22.85 15.09
N GLN A 14 -31.18 -23.60 14.32
CA GLN A 14 -29.90 -23.11 13.85
C GLN A 14 -30.20 -22.03 12.83
N SER A 15 -29.87 -20.77 13.16
CA SER A 15 -29.84 -19.71 12.17
C SER A 15 -28.82 -20.11 11.13
N ILE A 16 -29.29 -20.32 9.91
CA ILE A 16 -28.45 -20.43 8.73
C ILE A 16 -27.77 -19.07 8.60
N ASP A 17 -26.49 -19.02 8.95
CA ASP A 17 -25.60 -17.90 8.66
C ASP A 17 -25.59 -17.71 7.15
N SER A 18 -26.36 -16.72 6.68
CA SER A 18 -26.35 -16.25 5.30
C SER A 18 -24.94 -15.77 4.94
N PRO A 19 -24.20 -16.43 4.03
CA PRO A 19 -22.84 -16.06 3.72
C PRO A 19 -22.83 -15.18 2.47
N LEU A 20 -23.32 -13.93 2.54
CA LEU A 20 -23.18 -12.96 1.43
C LEU A 20 -23.62 -11.54 1.78
N GLU A 21 -23.35 -11.04 2.99
CA GLU A 21 -23.17 -9.59 3.11
C GLU A 21 -21.83 -9.26 2.47
N THR A 22 -21.86 -8.74 1.24
CA THR A 22 -20.79 -7.90 0.71
C THR A 22 -20.67 -6.69 1.63
N SER A 23 -19.95 -6.90 2.74
CA SER A 23 -19.82 -5.98 3.85
C SER A 23 -19.37 -4.61 3.34
N ARG A 24 -20.22 -3.60 3.51
CA ARG A 24 -19.84 -2.20 3.30
C ARG A 24 -18.58 -1.92 4.13
N PRO A 25 -17.56 -1.26 3.58
CA PRO A 25 -16.39 -0.89 4.37
C PRO A 25 -16.80 -0.04 5.58
N ALA A 26 -16.16 -0.27 6.71
CA ALA A 26 -16.29 0.54 7.91
C ALA A 26 -15.69 1.94 7.73
N LEU A 27 -14.64 2.06 6.91
CA LEU A 27 -14.00 3.31 6.55
C LEU A 27 -13.52 3.23 5.09
N LEU A 28 -13.85 4.24 4.30
CA LEU A 28 -13.40 4.38 2.92
C LEU A 28 -12.40 5.53 2.85
N LEU A 29 -11.15 5.24 2.49
CA LEU A 29 -10.11 6.27 2.34
C LEU A 29 -9.82 6.49 0.85
N LEU A 30 -10.05 7.69 0.33
CA LEU A 30 -9.78 8.10 -1.04
C LEU A 30 -8.40 8.76 -1.13
N LEU A 31 -7.60 8.37 -2.13
CA LEU A 31 -6.30 8.97 -2.41
C LEU A 31 -6.43 10.00 -3.53
N GLN A 32 -5.98 11.24 -3.27
CA GLN A 32 -6.01 12.34 -4.23
C GLN A 32 -4.70 13.16 -4.18
N PRO A 33 -3.89 13.15 -5.25
CA PRO A 33 -3.98 12.29 -6.43
C PRO A 33 -3.69 10.80 -6.12
N ASP A 34 -3.90 9.90 -7.08
CA ASP A 34 -3.44 8.51 -6.97
C ASP A 34 -1.90 8.42 -7.07
N ASP A 35 -1.19 8.89 -6.05
CA ASP A 35 0.27 8.83 -5.92
C ASP A 35 0.65 8.54 -4.46
N PRO A 36 1.20 7.36 -4.12
CA PRO A 36 1.54 6.98 -2.75
C PRO A 36 2.68 7.83 -2.14
N THR A 37 3.35 8.66 -2.93
CA THR A 37 4.45 9.53 -2.49
C THR A 37 4.01 10.97 -2.25
N ARG A 38 2.87 11.37 -2.82
CA ARG A 38 2.30 12.71 -2.67
C ARG A 38 0.78 12.65 -2.87
N THR A 39 0.05 12.47 -1.79
CA THR A 39 -1.41 12.34 -1.80
C THR A 39 -2.00 12.85 -0.50
N ASP A 40 -3.18 13.46 -0.61
CA ASP A 40 -4.09 13.59 0.52
C ASP A 40 -4.99 12.35 0.57
N ILE A 41 -5.20 11.84 1.78
CA ILE A 41 -6.05 10.67 2.05
C ILE A 41 -7.28 11.18 2.78
N ILE A 42 -8.42 11.10 2.12
CA ILE A 42 -9.68 11.73 2.52
C ILE A 42 -10.70 10.64 2.82
N ASP A 43 -11.53 10.82 3.84
CA ASP A 43 -12.69 9.96 4.09
C ASP A 43 -13.71 10.11 2.96
N GLY A 44 -14.04 9.01 2.30
CA GLY A 44 -14.98 8.98 1.19
C GLY A 44 -16.43 9.24 1.59
N ASP A 45 -16.80 9.01 2.86
CA ASP A 45 -18.15 9.27 3.35
C ASP A 45 -18.31 10.72 3.85
N THR A 46 -17.29 11.28 4.51
CA THR A 46 -17.38 12.62 5.13
C THR A 46 -16.66 13.74 4.37
N GLY A 47 -15.71 13.39 3.49
CA GLY A 47 -14.85 14.35 2.81
C GLY A 47 -13.76 14.96 3.70
N HIS A 48 -13.58 14.45 4.93
CA HIS A 48 -12.56 14.95 5.85
C HIS A 48 -11.18 14.39 5.54
N LEU A 49 -10.16 15.25 5.62
CA LEU A 49 -8.76 14.84 5.50
C LEU A 49 -8.39 13.94 6.68
N TYR A 50 -7.90 12.73 6.40
CA TYR A 50 -7.36 11.80 7.39
C TYR A 50 -5.84 11.88 7.46
N TYR A 51 -5.19 11.85 6.30
CA TYR A 51 -3.73 11.93 6.20
C TYR A 51 -3.30 12.83 5.06
N SER A 52 -2.15 13.48 5.22
CA SER A 52 -1.40 14.08 4.12
C SER A 52 -0.05 13.38 3.99
N VAL A 53 0.30 13.02 2.76
CA VAL A 53 1.54 12.33 2.41
C VAL A 53 2.34 13.22 1.50
N ASP A 54 3.60 13.50 1.85
CA ASP A 54 4.51 14.24 0.97
C ASP A 54 5.91 13.65 0.99
N THR A 55 6.56 13.68 -0.17
CA THR A 55 7.93 13.23 -0.37
C THR A 55 8.85 14.38 -0.68
N ILE A 56 9.78 14.62 0.25
CA ILE A 56 10.82 15.62 0.16
C ILE A 56 12.04 14.99 -0.52
N LYS A 57 12.41 15.52 -1.68
CA LYS A 57 13.60 15.07 -2.42
C LYS A 57 14.84 15.74 -1.84
N GLY A 58 15.59 15.03 -1.01
CA GLY A 58 16.88 15.47 -0.50
C GLY A 58 18.04 15.12 -1.44
N ARG A 59 19.23 15.72 -1.19
CA ARG A 59 20.45 15.42 -1.97
C ARG A 59 20.97 13.98 -1.76
N LYS A 60 20.79 13.42 -0.55
CA LYS A 60 21.32 12.09 -0.17
C LYS A 60 20.29 10.98 -0.21
N HIS A 61 19.08 11.27 0.26
CA HIS A 61 17.95 10.34 0.30
C HIS A 61 16.65 11.11 0.09
N GLN A 62 15.60 10.41 -0.32
CA GLN A 62 14.24 10.95 -0.33
C GLN A 62 13.59 10.63 1.01
N LEU A 63 12.76 11.54 1.52
CA LEU A 63 12.04 11.39 2.78
C LEU A 63 10.54 11.51 2.51
N THR A 64 9.77 10.46 2.73
CA THR A 64 8.30 10.53 2.71
C THR A 64 7.78 10.69 4.12
N LEU A 65 6.89 11.66 4.35
CA LEU A 65 6.25 11.92 5.62
C LEU A 65 4.77 11.61 5.51
N VAL A 66 4.25 10.83 6.45
CA VAL A 66 2.83 10.53 6.60
C VAL A 66 2.33 11.27 7.83
N ARG A 67 1.51 12.31 7.61
CA ARG A 67 0.97 13.17 8.65
C ARG A 67 -0.51 12.89 8.83
N ARG A 68 -0.93 12.69 10.08
CA ARG A 68 -2.36 12.62 10.42
C ARG A 68 -2.90 14.04 10.58
N ALA A 69 -4.06 14.30 9.99
CA ALA A 69 -4.77 15.56 10.16
C ALA A 69 -5.26 15.73 11.62
N ALA A 70 -5.24 16.97 12.12
CA ALA A 70 -5.59 17.27 13.50
C ALA A 70 -7.09 17.10 13.81
N SER A 71 -7.98 17.23 12.81
CA SER A 71 -9.44 17.20 12.99
C SER A 71 -10.11 16.07 12.21
N ALA A 72 -9.66 14.83 12.38
CA ALA A 72 -10.36 13.68 11.81
C ALA A 72 -11.75 13.44 12.43
N PHE A 73 -12.06 14.06 13.57
CA PHE A 73 -13.32 13.86 14.32
C PHE A 73 -14.12 15.14 14.63
N ASP A 74 -13.50 16.32 14.66
CA ASP A 74 -14.13 17.56 15.13
C ASP A 74 -14.17 18.65 14.04
N GLY A 75 -14.94 18.43 12.98
CA GLY A 75 -15.30 19.47 11.99
C GLY A 75 -14.12 20.17 11.29
N PRO A 76 -14.39 21.24 10.52
CA PRO A 76 -13.35 21.98 9.82
C PRO A 76 -12.55 22.86 10.80
N SER A 77 -11.37 22.35 11.18
CA SER A 77 -10.18 23.04 11.71
C SER A 77 -10.36 24.39 12.40
N THR A 78 -10.14 24.39 13.71
CA THR A 78 -9.43 25.49 14.38
C THR A 78 -8.26 24.92 15.19
N VAL A 79 -7.05 25.04 14.64
CA VAL A 79 -5.76 25.04 15.36
C VAL A 79 -5.38 23.73 16.07
N GLY A 80 -5.05 22.69 15.30
CA GLY A 80 -4.25 21.57 15.80
C GLY A 80 -3.07 21.32 14.86
N GLU A 81 -1.90 21.03 15.43
CA GLU A 81 -0.71 20.69 14.63
C GLU A 81 -0.86 19.29 14.02
N GLU A 82 -0.51 19.17 12.73
CA GLU A 82 -0.42 17.87 12.07
C GLU A 82 0.60 16.98 12.78
N THR A 83 0.21 15.76 13.12
CA THR A 83 1.11 14.82 13.79
C THR A 83 1.75 13.89 12.77
N THR A 84 3.08 13.84 12.70
CA THR A 84 3.79 12.87 11.86
C THR A 84 3.65 11.48 12.49
N VAL A 85 2.91 10.58 11.84
CA VAL A 85 2.66 9.22 12.35
C VAL A 85 3.66 8.21 11.79
N ALA A 86 4.19 8.45 10.60
CA ALA A 86 5.25 7.65 10.02
C ALA A 86 6.15 8.48 9.11
N SER A 87 7.41 8.06 8.97
CA SER A 87 8.34 8.59 7.98
C SER A 87 9.13 7.47 7.30
N PHE A 88 9.45 7.65 6.03
CA PHE A 88 10.24 6.71 5.22
C PHE A 88 11.48 7.39 4.67
N GLU A 89 12.65 6.87 5.01
CA GLU A 89 13.92 7.25 4.39
C GLU A 89 14.26 6.26 3.28
N TRP A 90 14.23 6.73 2.04
CA TRP A 90 14.48 5.92 0.85
C TRP A 90 15.97 5.92 0.50
N HIS A 91 16.56 4.72 0.47
CA HIS A 91 17.99 4.55 0.26
C HIS A 91 18.28 3.86 -1.09
N ARG A 92 19.23 4.40 -1.84
CA ARG A 92 19.64 3.80 -3.12
C ARG A 92 20.47 2.51 -2.97
N TYR A 93 21.33 2.45 -1.96
CA TYR A 93 22.31 1.38 -1.78
C TYR A 93 22.23 0.67 -0.42
N ARG A 94 21.28 1.06 0.43
CA ARG A 94 21.04 0.49 1.76
C ARG A 94 19.57 0.14 1.90
N SER A 95 19.22 -0.56 2.97
CA SER A 95 17.82 -0.80 3.30
C SER A 95 17.11 0.53 3.58
N ASP A 96 15.90 0.69 3.06
CA ASP A 96 15.00 1.76 3.47
C ASP A 96 14.74 1.68 4.98
N MET A 97 14.51 2.83 5.59
CA MET A 97 14.18 2.96 7.01
C MET A 97 12.77 3.50 7.18
N VAL A 98 12.11 3.08 8.25
CA VAL A 98 10.80 3.60 8.68
C VAL A 98 10.88 4.02 10.15
N SER A 99 10.26 5.14 10.47
CA SER A 99 10.04 5.57 11.86
C SER A 99 8.53 5.76 12.08
N PHE A 100 8.06 5.50 13.30
CA PHE A 100 6.66 5.69 13.70
C PHE A 100 6.60 6.68 14.87
N GLY A 101 6.05 7.87 14.64
CA GLY A 101 6.16 8.98 15.59
C GLY A 101 7.62 9.26 15.97
N ASP A 102 7.90 9.40 17.25
CA ASP A 102 9.24 9.68 17.78
C ASP A 102 10.10 8.42 18.03
N ASN A 103 9.66 7.25 17.55
CA ASN A 103 10.42 6.02 17.72
C ASN A 103 11.67 6.00 16.85
N MET A 104 12.71 5.31 17.33
CA MET A 104 13.94 5.11 16.57
C MET A 104 13.65 4.45 15.21
N PRO A 105 14.31 4.92 14.12
CA PRO A 105 14.15 4.32 12.81
C PRO A 105 14.52 2.83 12.81
N ILE A 106 13.68 2.01 12.18
CA ILE A 106 13.91 0.59 11.96
C ILE A 106 14.00 0.29 10.47
N SER A 107 14.79 -0.70 10.09
CA SER A 107 14.84 -1.10 8.67
C SER A 107 13.47 -1.61 8.21
N VAL A 108 13.05 -1.25 6.99
CA VAL A 108 11.77 -1.72 6.45
C VAL A 108 11.75 -3.23 6.29
N LYS A 109 12.88 -3.87 5.96
CA LYS A 109 13.01 -5.35 5.97
C LYS A 109 12.87 -5.95 7.39
N GLY A 110 13.21 -5.16 8.41
CA GLY A 110 13.00 -5.48 9.82
C GLY A 110 11.52 -5.51 10.16
N TRP A 111 10.76 -4.54 9.67
CA TRP A 111 9.33 -4.35 9.92
C TRP A 111 8.42 -5.20 9.00
N LEU A 112 8.54 -5.04 7.69
CA LEU A 112 7.80 -5.75 6.65
C LEU A 112 8.56 -7.01 6.22
N LYS A 113 8.08 -8.17 6.69
CA LYS A 113 8.62 -9.50 6.36
C LYS A 113 7.98 -10.05 5.10
N ARG A 114 8.75 -10.08 4.01
CA ARG A 114 8.36 -10.78 2.77
C ARG A 114 8.41 -12.29 2.97
N SER A 115 7.51 -13.01 2.30
CA SER A 115 7.54 -14.47 2.27
C SER A 115 8.86 -14.98 1.66
N MET A 116 9.38 -16.08 2.21
CA MET A 116 10.53 -16.79 1.64
C MET A 116 10.16 -17.64 0.42
N ASN A 117 8.87 -17.93 0.23
CA ASN A 117 8.40 -18.68 -0.93
C ASN A 117 8.34 -17.74 -2.16
N PRO A 118 9.10 -18.02 -3.24
CA PRO A 118 9.18 -17.13 -4.41
C PRO A 118 7.86 -16.98 -5.17
N PHE A 119 6.96 -17.95 -5.07
CA PHE A 119 5.62 -17.89 -5.68
C PHE A 119 4.60 -17.12 -4.82
N ASN A 120 4.99 -16.76 -3.60
CA ASN A 120 4.10 -16.12 -2.65
C ASN A 120 4.50 -14.65 -2.46
N THR A 121 3.79 -13.74 -3.13
CA THR A 121 4.04 -12.29 -3.02
C THR A 121 3.36 -11.68 -1.81
N THR A 122 3.51 -12.34 -0.68
CA THR A 122 2.89 -11.94 0.57
C THR A 122 3.90 -11.19 1.44
N VAL A 123 3.42 -10.13 2.08
CA VAL A 123 4.20 -9.33 3.02
C VAL A 123 3.47 -9.28 4.35
N SER A 124 4.18 -9.51 5.44
CA SER A 124 3.61 -9.53 6.79
C SER A 124 4.27 -8.49 7.67
N PHE A 125 3.51 -7.97 8.63
CA PHE A 125 4.03 -7.09 9.69
C PHE A 125 3.26 -7.33 10.98
N LYS A 126 3.76 -6.77 12.07
CA LYS A 126 3.06 -6.72 13.35
C LYS A 126 2.85 -5.26 13.74
N ASP A 127 1.69 -4.97 14.34
CA ASP A 127 1.46 -3.67 14.97
C ASP A 127 2.11 -3.59 16.36
N GLN A 128 1.94 -2.44 17.02
CA GLN A 128 2.45 -2.20 18.38
C GLN A 128 1.85 -3.14 19.44
N THR A 129 0.69 -3.75 19.16
CA THR A 129 0.03 -4.74 20.04
C THR A 129 0.45 -6.18 19.72
N TRP A 130 1.48 -6.36 18.87
CA TRP A 130 1.96 -7.65 18.37
C TRP A 130 0.94 -8.43 17.53
N LYS A 131 -0.17 -7.80 17.13
CA LYS A 131 -1.15 -8.41 16.23
C LYS A 131 -0.54 -8.49 14.83
N ALA A 132 -0.60 -9.68 14.23
CA ALA A 132 -0.01 -9.96 12.93
C ALA A 132 -0.99 -9.67 11.79
N TYR A 133 -0.47 -9.02 10.75
CA TYR A 133 -1.19 -8.76 9.52
C TYR A 133 -0.40 -9.23 8.30
N GLN A 134 -1.12 -9.49 7.22
CA GLN A 134 -0.59 -10.07 6.01
C GLN A 134 -1.22 -9.42 4.77
N TRP A 135 -0.41 -8.66 4.03
CA TRP A 135 -0.74 -8.17 2.68
C TRP A 135 -0.57 -9.30 1.67
N LYS A 136 -1.63 -9.59 0.94
CA LYS A 136 -1.64 -10.46 -0.25
C LYS A 136 -1.88 -9.60 -1.50
N GLY A 137 -1.54 -10.14 -2.67
CA GLY A 137 -1.73 -9.44 -3.94
C GLY A 137 -0.67 -8.38 -4.25
N ASN A 138 0.52 -8.45 -3.65
CA ASN A 138 1.63 -7.52 -3.92
C ASN A 138 2.40 -7.85 -5.23
N SER A 139 1.70 -8.34 -6.26
CA SER A 139 2.24 -8.59 -7.60
C SER A 139 1.66 -7.59 -8.59
N ALA A 140 2.34 -7.42 -9.73
CA ALA A 140 1.80 -6.62 -10.84
C ALA A 140 0.42 -7.15 -11.27
N GLY A 141 -0.52 -6.24 -11.50
CA GLY A 141 -1.89 -6.56 -11.92
C GLY A 141 -2.81 -7.15 -10.83
N LEU A 142 -2.33 -7.38 -9.61
CA LEU A 142 -3.16 -7.80 -8.47
C LEU A 142 -3.50 -6.62 -7.56
N SER A 143 -4.60 -6.74 -6.82
CA SER A 143 -5.01 -5.76 -5.81
C SER A 143 -4.51 -6.15 -4.43
N LEU A 144 -3.91 -5.17 -3.72
CA LEU A 144 -3.47 -5.37 -2.34
C LEU A 144 -4.66 -5.60 -1.41
N ALA A 145 -4.61 -6.67 -0.63
CA ALA A 145 -5.59 -6.98 0.40
C ALA A 145 -4.89 -7.40 1.70
N LEU A 146 -5.30 -6.80 2.81
CA LEU A 146 -4.76 -7.06 4.13
C LEU A 146 -5.63 -8.08 4.87
N TYR A 147 -4.99 -9.04 5.51
CA TYR A 147 -5.63 -10.06 6.35
C TYR A 147 -5.04 -9.99 7.75
N SER A 148 -5.83 -10.37 8.76
CA SER A 148 -5.35 -10.50 10.14
C SER A 148 -5.41 -11.95 10.60
N GLY A 149 -4.31 -12.47 11.15
CA GLY A 149 -4.23 -13.87 11.59
C GLY A 149 -4.64 -14.86 10.50
N ASN A 150 -5.56 -15.77 10.85
CA ASN A 150 -6.08 -16.81 9.96
C ASN A 150 -7.43 -16.42 9.33
N ASN A 151 -7.80 -15.14 9.35
CA ASN A 151 -9.09 -14.70 8.82
C ASN A 151 -9.15 -14.96 7.30
N VAL A 152 -10.26 -15.57 6.87
CA VAL A 152 -10.55 -15.79 5.45
C VAL A 152 -10.91 -14.48 4.77
N SER A 153 -11.56 -13.58 5.49
CA SER A 153 -11.97 -12.26 5.00
C SER A 153 -10.88 -11.21 5.22
N PRO A 154 -10.66 -10.31 4.24
CA PRO A 154 -9.70 -9.24 4.37
C PRO A 154 -10.21 -8.14 5.33
N VAL A 155 -9.29 -7.57 6.11
CA VAL A 155 -9.56 -6.40 6.96
C VAL A 155 -9.43 -5.09 6.21
N ALA A 156 -8.67 -5.08 5.10
CA ALA A 156 -8.62 -3.95 4.17
C ALA A 156 -8.34 -4.39 2.73
N LYS A 157 -8.76 -3.59 1.76
CA LYS A 157 -8.52 -3.79 0.32
C LYS A 157 -8.20 -2.46 -0.34
N PHE A 158 -7.19 -2.45 -1.20
CA PHE A 158 -6.88 -1.33 -2.06
C PHE A 158 -7.46 -1.53 -3.45
N HIS A 159 -8.10 -0.49 -3.99
CA HIS A 159 -8.52 -0.38 -5.37
C HIS A 159 -7.75 0.77 -6.02
N ARG A 160 -6.92 0.46 -7.02
CA ARG A 160 -6.17 1.46 -7.77
C ARG A 160 -7.13 2.25 -8.67
N GLN A 161 -6.79 3.51 -8.95
CA GLN A 161 -7.51 4.27 -9.96
C GLN A 161 -7.44 3.55 -11.31
N CYS A 162 -8.61 3.28 -11.89
CA CYS A 162 -8.70 2.86 -13.27
C CYS A 162 -8.93 4.09 -14.13
N LEU A 163 -8.09 4.26 -15.16
CA LEU A 163 -8.33 5.30 -16.16
C LEU A 163 -9.70 5.06 -16.82
N PRO A 164 -10.41 6.15 -17.19
CA PRO A 164 -11.65 6.01 -17.93
C PRO A 164 -11.39 5.22 -19.21
N SER A 165 -12.09 4.11 -19.35
CA SER A 165 -12.13 3.31 -20.57
C SER A 165 -13.43 3.63 -21.31
N ASN A 166 -13.56 3.25 -22.58
CA ASN A 166 -14.81 3.39 -23.33
C ASN A 166 -16.02 2.76 -22.62
N SER A 167 -15.78 1.79 -21.73
CA SER A 167 -16.79 1.13 -20.90
C SER A 167 -17.14 1.86 -19.59
N GLN A 168 -16.32 2.81 -19.15
CA GLN A 168 -16.48 3.49 -17.86
C GLN A 168 -16.08 4.97 -18.00
N PRO A 169 -17.04 5.86 -18.29
CA PRO A 169 -16.75 7.24 -18.66
C PRO A 169 -16.20 8.08 -17.50
N GLN A 170 -16.38 7.63 -16.26
CA GLN A 170 -15.75 8.21 -15.07
C GLN A 170 -14.78 7.17 -14.51
N GLY A 171 -13.49 7.50 -14.48
CA GLY A 171 -12.49 6.67 -13.79
C GLY A 171 -12.81 6.57 -12.29
N SER A 172 -12.50 5.43 -11.67
CA SER A 172 -12.64 5.27 -10.22
C SER A 172 -11.49 5.97 -9.51
N ALA A 173 -11.76 6.70 -8.43
CA ALA A 173 -10.69 7.21 -7.57
C ALA A 173 -9.96 6.03 -6.89
N ALA A 174 -8.66 6.17 -6.69
CA ALA A 174 -7.90 5.21 -5.90
C ALA A 174 -8.40 5.23 -4.45
N SER A 175 -8.65 4.06 -3.89
CA SER A 175 -9.28 3.93 -2.58
C SER A 175 -8.76 2.76 -1.77
N LEU A 176 -8.64 2.97 -0.47
CA LEU A 176 -8.31 1.98 0.53
C LEU A 176 -9.54 1.76 1.42
N MET A 177 -10.20 0.62 1.21
CA MET A 177 -11.38 0.18 1.95
C MET A 177 -10.97 -0.60 3.18
N ILE A 178 -11.45 -0.21 4.36
CA ILE A 178 -11.20 -0.88 5.63
C ILE A 178 -12.51 -1.48 6.14
N TYR A 179 -12.54 -2.79 6.37
CA TYR A 179 -13.73 -3.53 6.82
C TYR A 179 -13.74 -3.75 8.34
N ASP A 180 -12.57 -3.77 8.97
CA ASP A 180 -12.44 -3.94 10.42
C ASP A 180 -12.60 -2.58 11.14
N ARG A 181 -13.73 -2.41 11.84
CA ARG A 181 -14.07 -1.17 12.59
C ARG A 181 -13.04 -0.84 13.67
N ASP A 182 -12.42 -1.85 14.28
CA ASP A 182 -11.45 -1.65 15.35
C ASP A 182 -10.15 -1.05 14.81
N ILE A 183 -9.84 -1.28 13.54
CA ILE A 183 -8.68 -0.68 12.87
C ILE A 183 -8.98 0.77 12.54
N GLY A 184 -10.16 1.06 11.96
CA GLY A 184 -10.53 2.40 11.47
C GLY A 184 -10.50 3.52 12.52
N SER A 185 -10.61 3.17 13.81
CA SER A 185 -10.65 4.13 14.93
C SER A 185 -9.40 4.13 15.82
N SER A 186 -8.29 3.49 15.40
CA SER A 186 -7.11 3.31 16.26
C SER A 186 -5.78 3.66 15.58
N THR A 187 -4.70 3.76 16.37
CA THR A 187 -3.31 3.92 15.87
C THR A 187 -2.84 2.77 14.98
N ARG A 188 -3.59 1.66 14.93
CA ARG A 188 -3.36 0.57 13.96
C ARG A 188 -3.61 1.03 12.53
N LEU A 189 -4.48 2.01 12.32
CA LEU A 189 -4.71 2.62 11.02
C LEU A 189 -3.41 3.23 10.46
N ASP A 190 -2.58 3.87 11.30
CA ASP A 190 -1.32 4.47 10.85
C ASP A 190 -0.37 3.41 10.29
N HIS A 191 -0.24 2.27 10.97
CA HIS A 191 0.62 1.17 10.52
C HIS A 191 0.09 0.56 9.23
N LEU A 192 -1.23 0.42 9.13
CA LEU A 192 -1.90 -0.07 7.92
C LEU A 192 -1.62 0.88 6.75
N VAL A 193 -1.90 2.17 6.90
CA VAL A 193 -1.70 3.20 5.87
C VAL A 193 -0.23 3.28 5.47
N ALA A 194 0.68 3.36 6.44
CA ALA A 194 2.12 3.38 6.18
C ALA A 194 2.58 2.14 5.40
N SER A 195 2.11 0.94 5.80
CA SER A 195 2.50 -0.31 5.12
C SER A 195 1.96 -0.38 3.69
N PHE A 196 0.73 0.09 3.49
CA PHE A 196 0.11 0.21 2.18
C PHE A 196 0.91 1.17 1.28
N LEU A 197 1.18 2.40 1.74
CA LEU A 197 1.91 3.40 0.97
C LEU A 197 3.30 2.91 0.56
N TYR A 198 4.03 2.27 1.47
CA TYR A 198 5.34 1.68 1.17
C TYR A 198 5.24 0.62 0.08
N LEU A 199 4.31 -0.34 0.22
CA LEU A 199 4.15 -1.43 -0.74
C LEU A 199 3.73 -0.92 -2.11
N GLU A 200 2.79 0.03 -2.15
CA GLU A 200 2.28 0.59 -3.38
C GLU A 200 3.34 1.39 -4.13
N LYS A 201 4.18 2.18 -3.43
CA LYS A 201 5.32 2.86 -4.06
C LYS A 201 6.30 1.85 -4.66
N VAL A 202 6.75 0.87 -3.87
CA VAL A 202 7.71 -0.15 -4.35
C VAL A 202 7.15 -0.96 -5.53
N ARG A 203 5.83 -1.23 -5.52
CA ARG A 203 5.14 -1.90 -6.62
C ARG A 203 5.19 -1.05 -7.90
N ARG A 204 4.91 0.26 -7.81
CA ARG A 204 4.95 1.18 -8.97
C ARG A 204 6.36 1.34 -9.54
N GLU A 205 7.37 1.50 -8.69
CA GLU A 205 8.77 1.58 -9.15
C GLU A 205 9.21 0.32 -9.90
N LYS A 206 8.72 -0.86 -9.48
CA LYS A 206 8.98 -2.12 -10.18
C LYS A 206 8.27 -2.19 -11.54
N GLU A 207 7.04 -1.68 -11.63
CA GLU A 207 6.28 -1.62 -12.88
C GLU A 207 6.91 -0.68 -13.90
N GLU A 208 7.36 0.50 -13.46
CA GLU A 208 8.05 1.50 -14.30
C GLU A 208 9.42 0.98 -14.78
N GLY A 209 10.19 0.35 -13.89
CA GLY A 209 11.49 -0.23 -14.25
C GLY A 209 11.41 -1.45 -15.18
N GLY A 210 10.27 -2.15 -15.20
CA GLY A 210 10.05 -3.34 -16.04
C GLY A 210 9.72 -3.02 -17.51
N GLN A 211 9.27 -1.81 -17.82
CA GLN A 211 8.87 -1.42 -19.18
C GLN A 211 10.04 -1.10 -20.12
N HIS A 212 11.27 -1.01 -19.60
CA HIS A 212 12.43 -0.61 -20.40
C HIS A 212 13.26 -1.77 -20.98
N HIS A 213 12.88 -3.05 -20.76
CA HIS A 213 13.75 -4.18 -21.14
C HIS A 213 13.37 -4.94 -22.43
N ASP A 214 12.30 -4.56 -23.14
CA ASP A 214 11.80 -5.27 -24.34
C ASP A 214 12.04 -4.54 -25.68
N VAL A 215 12.95 -3.57 -25.73
CA VAL A 215 13.53 -3.12 -27.02
C VAL A 215 14.88 -3.78 -27.18
N GLN A 216 14.87 -4.99 -27.73
CA GLN A 216 16.06 -5.62 -28.29
C GLN A 216 16.60 -4.69 -29.40
N PRO A 217 17.87 -4.24 -29.35
CA PRO A 217 18.50 -3.70 -30.54
C PRO A 217 18.54 -4.84 -31.55
N GLN A 218 17.84 -4.68 -32.67
CA GLN A 218 18.14 -5.47 -33.85
C GLN A 218 19.52 -4.99 -34.31
N ASP A 219 20.54 -5.70 -33.84
CA ASP A 219 21.89 -5.65 -34.39
C ASP A 219 21.79 -6.03 -35.87
N ASN A 220 21.80 -5.00 -36.72
CA ASN A 220 22.04 -5.14 -38.15
C ASN A 220 23.26 -4.27 -38.47
N GLU A 221 24.38 -4.58 -37.82
CA GLU A 221 25.71 -4.14 -38.21
C GLU A 221 26.41 -5.31 -38.93
N ASP A 222 26.15 -5.43 -40.22
CA ASP A 222 27.13 -6.00 -41.14
C ASP A 222 27.70 -4.87 -42.00
N SER A 223 29.02 -4.74 -41.94
CA SER A 223 29.90 -4.12 -42.94
C SER A 223 29.84 -2.59 -43.08
N VAL A 224 30.82 -1.89 -42.50
CA VAL A 224 32.03 -1.42 -43.23
C VAL A 224 33.14 -1.15 -42.21
N ALA A 225 34.15 -2.03 -42.21
CA ALA A 225 35.41 -1.82 -41.56
C ALA A 225 36.34 -0.93 -42.40
N LEU A 226 37.22 -0.21 -41.69
CA LEU A 226 38.55 0.25 -42.12
C LEU A 226 38.61 1.39 -43.17
N ASN A 227 38.84 2.60 -42.67
CA ASN A 227 40.02 3.42 -43.01
C ASN A 227 39.92 4.77 -42.30
N LEU A 228 40.83 5.05 -41.35
CA LEU A 228 41.51 6.34 -41.17
C LEU A 228 42.30 6.32 -39.84
N LEU A 229 43.48 5.70 -39.88
CA LEU A 229 44.53 5.93 -38.89
C LEU A 229 45.86 5.93 -39.63
N GLY A 230 46.29 7.12 -40.03
CA GLY A 230 47.54 7.28 -40.75
C GLY A 230 47.75 8.71 -41.22
N ARG A 231 48.20 9.59 -40.31
CA ARG A 231 49.28 10.57 -40.54
C ARG A 231 49.40 11.53 -39.36
N ALA A 232 50.33 11.23 -38.48
CA ALA A 232 51.07 12.23 -37.73
C ALA A 232 52.53 12.15 -38.22
N SER A 233 53.11 13.29 -38.62
CA SER A 233 54.53 13.67 -38.47
C SER A 233 54.94 14.80 -39.42
N ALA A 234 55.74 15.73 -38.87
CA ALA A 234 56.48 16.85 -39.47
C ALA A 234 55.63 18.08 -39.85
N GLN A 235 55.98 19.32 -39.49
CA GLN A 235 57.32 19.92 -39.51
C GLN A 235 57.54 20.93 -38.37
N TYR A 236 58.76 20.89 -37.81
CA TYR A 236 59.47 22.01 -37.21
C TYR A 236 60.50 22.46 -38.26
N GLU A 237 60.38 23.70 -38.73
CA GLU A 237 61.41 24.72 -39.04
C GLU A 237 60.77 25.88 -39.81
#